data_AF-R6WZ56-F1
#
_entry.id   AF-R6WZ56-F1
#
_cell.length_a   1.000
_cell.length_b   1.000
_cell.length_c   1.000
_cell.angle_alpha   90.00
_cell.angle_beta   90.00
_cell.angle_gamma   90.00
#
_symmetry.space_group_name_H-M   'P 1'
#
loop_
_entity.id
_entity.type
_entity.pdbx_description
1 polymer ?
#
loop_
_entity_poly.entity_id
_entity_poly.type
_entity_poly.pdbx_seq_one_letter_code
_entity_poly.pdbx_strand_id
1 'polypeptide(L)'
;MDEPPYEILATKYMPYEDMLYLKHLDNILDQTANSGGFKYTLRALLRASGMNAFGFYRQLTQWWVKAGFYPQTHNAKGVAAILKQFIEENYVEQQTELLEILRFDVFCEIPQWRPEWLKWQTEEIFDAVSAFWRDEEKVRRYIPAYKFSSWRQIHKLYPIELFKADWETGNAEEIFVMLDNSGEQQKLIKLPIEVK
;
A
#
# COMPACT_ATOMS: atom_id res chain seq x y z
N MET A 1 -15.47 1.21 39.87
CA MET A 1 -15.66 2.26 38.86
C MET A 1 -16.62 1.66 37.85
N ASP A 2 -17.90 2.00 37.94
CA ASP A 2 -19.05 1.29 37.33
C ASP A 2 -19.94 2.25 36.52
N GLU A 3 -19.34 3.26 35.89
CA GLU A 3 -20.07 4.08 34.92
C GLU A 3 -19.63 3.73 33.50
N PRO A 4 -20.58 3.40 32.60
CA PRO A 4 -20.25 3.23 31.19
C PRO A 4 -19.71 4.55 30.63
N PRO A 5 -18.70 4.51 29.76
CA PRO A 5 -18.16 5.72 29.15
C PRO A 5 -19.28 6.47 28.42
N TYR A 6 -19.41 7.78 28.68
CA TYR A 6 -20.39 8.63 28.01
C TYR A 6 -19.76 9.32 26.80
N GLU A 7 -20.48 9.34 25.68
CA GLU A 7 -20.06 10.03 24.45
C GLU A 7 -20.60 11.46 24.46
N ILE A 8 -19.71 12.44 24.30
CA ILE A 8 -20.09 13.85 24.16
C ILE A 8 -20.60 14.06 22.73
N LEU A 9 -21.88 14.38 22.59
CA LEU A 9 -22.50 14.58 21.27
C LEU A 9 -22.21 15.98 20.70
N ALA A 10 -22.16 17.01 21.54
CA ALA A 10 -21.85 18.37 21.12
C ALA A 10 -21.34 19.20 22.29
N THR A 11 -20.65 20.29 21.99
CA THR A 11 -20.24 21.30 22.98
C THR A 11 -20.66 22.69 22.52
N LYS A 12 -20.49 23.70 23.39
CA LYS A 12 -20.71 25.11 23.02
C LYS A 12 -19.86 25.57 21.83
N TYR A 13 -18.73 24.92 21.57
CA TYR A 13 -17.76 25.31 20.54
C TYR A 13 -17.73 24.36 19.34
N MET A 14 -18.39 23.21 19.44
CA MET A 14 -18.41 22.20 18.38
C MET A 14 -19.81 21.58 18.27
N PRO A 15 -20.55 21.87 17.19
CA PRO A 15 -21.85 21.26 16.95
C PRO A 15 -21.73 19.76 16.72
N TYR A 16 -22.86 19.07 16.85
CA TYR A 16 -22.94 17.61 16.67
C TYR A 16 -22.38 17.14 15.31
N GLU A 17 -22.65 17.89 14.25
CA GLU A 17 -22.18 17.56 12.90
C GLU A 17 -20.64 17.52 12.81
N ASP A 18 -19.96 18.44 13.49
CA ASP A 18 -18.49 18.49 13.53
C ASP A 18 -17.93 17.36 14.38
N MET A 19 -18.56 17.04 15.53
CA MET A 19 -18.19 15.89 16.37
C MET A 19 -18.33 14.57 15.59
N LEU A 20 -19.44 14.41 14.86
CA LEU A 20 -19.70 13.24 14.04
C LEU A 20 -18.69 13.12 12.89
N TYR A 21 -18.37 14.23 12.23
CA TYR A 21 -17.31 14.26 11.22
C TYR A 21 -15.96 13.82 11.78
N LEU A 22 -15.56 14.33 12.96
CA LEU A 22 -14.30 13.94 13.58
C LEU A 22 -14.28 12.45 13.92
N LYS A 23 -15.40 11.87 14.36
CA LYS A 23 -15.51 10.42 14.59
C LYS A 23 -15.31 9.62 13.31
N HIS A 24 -15.89 10.07 12.19
CA HIS A 24 -15.67 9.44 10.90
C HIS A 24 -14.19 9.58 10.49
N LEU A 25 -13.63 10.79 10.59
CA LEU A 25 -12.24 11.08 10.22
C LEU A 25 -11.27 10.18 10.99
N ASP A 26 -11.43 10.08 12.31
CA ASP A 26 -10.59 9.25 13.19
C ASP A 26 -10.63 7.78 12.77
N ASN A 27 -11.83 7.24 12.54
CA ASN A 27 -12.00 5.86 12.08
C ASN A 27 -11.36 5.59 10.72
N ILE A 28 -11.43 6.54 9.77
CA ILE A 28 -10.80 6.40 8.46
C ILE A 28 -9.27 6.52 8.58
N LEU A 29 -8.76 7.45 9.40
CA LEU A 29 -7.32 7.60 9.63
C LEU A 29 -6.71 6.34 10.25
N ASP A 30 -7.39 5.73 11.21
CA ASP A 30 -6.97 4.47 11.84
C ASP A 30 -6.81 3.33 10.83
N GLN A 31 -7.73 3.23 9.89
CA GLN A 31 -7.70 2.19 8.85
C GLN A 31 -6.72 2.48 7.73
N THR A 32 -6.31 3.73 7.55
CA THR A 32 -5.48 4.18 6.43
C THR A 32 -4.12 4.68 6.91
N ALA A 33 -4.01 5.96 7.26
CA ALA A 33 -2.76 6.63 7.60
C ALA A 33 -2.06 6.01 8.80
N ASN A 34 -2.80 5.75 9.89
CA ASN A 34 -2.22 5.25 11.15
C ASN A 34 -1.90 3.75 11.07
N SER A 35 -2.53 3.01 10.13
CA SER A 35 -2.21 1.60 9.90
C SER A 35 -0.77 1.39 9.41
N GLY A 36 -0.17 2.41 8.81
CA GLY A 36 1.16 2.34 8.17
C GLY A 36 1.19 1.61 6.82
N GLY A 37 0.16 0.84 6.50
CA GLY A 37 0.16 -0.10 5.36
C GLY A 37 -0.04 0.52 3.97
N PHE A 38 -0.36 1.81 3.90
CA PHE A 38 -0.70 2.52 2.65
C PHE A 38 0.02 3.87 2.49
N LYS A 39 1.22 3.97 3.08
CA LYS A 39 1.93 5.25 3.19
C LYS A 39 2.27 5.86 1.83
N TYR A 40 2.66 5.04 0.84
CA TYR A 40 3.05 5.57 -0.47
C TYR A 40 1.81 5.98 -1.26
N THR A 41 0.76 5.17 -1.22
CA THR A 41 -0.55 5.45 -1.84
C THR A 41 -1.14 6.75 -1.31
N LEU A 42 -1.20 6.93 0.02
CA LEU A 42 -1.75 8.12 0.63
C LEU A 42 -0.92 9.37 0.32
N ARG A 43 0.41 9.25 0.27
CA ARG A 43 1.29 10.35 -0.14
C ARG A 43 1.07 10.72 -1.61
N ALA A 44 0.92 9.73 -2.49
CA ALA A 44 0.65 9.95 -3.90
C ALA A 44 -0.73 10.58 -4.13
N LEU A 45 -1.76 10.09 -3.45
CA LEU A 45 -3.10 10.66 -3.47
C LEU A 45 -3.11 12.11 -2.95
N LEU A 46 -2.39 12.39 -1.87
CA LEU A 46 -2.26 13.74 -1.35
C LEU A 46 -1.63 14.68 -2.39
N ARG A 47 -0.56 14.25 -3.08
CA ARG A 47 0.05 15.03 -4.18
C ARG A 47 -0.93 15.24 -5.34
N ALA A 48 -1.59 14.17 -5.78
CA ALA A 48 -2.54 14.22 -6.89
C ALA A 48 -3.76 15.10 -6.57
N SER A 49 -4.18 15.17 -5.31
CA SER A 49 -5.31 15.99 -4.88
C SER A 49 -5.07 17.49 -5.00
N GLY A 50 -3.79 17.94 -4.98
CA GLY A 50 -3.44 19.36 -4.89
C GLY A 50 -3.87 20.05 -3.59
N MET A 51 -4.36 19.29 -2.60
CA MET A 51 -4.85 19.81 -1.32
C MET A 51 -3.79 19.76 -0.24
N ASN A 52 -4.06 20.45 0.87
CA ASN A 52 -3.36 20.17 2.11
C ASN A 52 -3.88 18.87 2.74
N ALA A 53 -3.15 18.33 3.72
CA ALA A 53 -3.50 17.05 4.36
C ALA A 53 -4.93 17.04 4.94
N PHE A 54 -5.35 18.12 5.60
CA PHE A 54 -6.69 18.21 6.16
C PHE A 54 -7.79 18.14 5.10
N GLY A 55 -7.64 18.90 4.01
CA GLY A 55 -8.59 18.91 2.90
C GLY A 55 -8.68 17.55 2.21
N PHE A 56 -7.54 16.89 1.99
CA PHE A 56 -7.48 15.56 1.42
C PHE A 56 -8.20 14.52 2.30
N TYR A 57 -7.85 14.42 3.58
CA TYR A 57 -8.48 13.45 4.47
C TYR A 57 -9.97 13.75 4.68
N ARG A 58 -10.37 15.03 4.68
CA ARG A 58 -11.80 15.40 4.67
C ARG A 58 -12.53 14.85 3.45
N GLN A 59 -11.97 15.00 2.25
CA GLN A 59 -12.55 14.47 1.02
C GLN A 59 -12.63 12.93 1.08
N LEU A 60 -11.54 12.27 1.48
CA LEU A 60 -11.48 10.81 1.60
C LEU A 60 -12.54 10.30 2.57
N THR A 61 -12.64 10.88 3.77
CA THR A 61 -13.63 10.51 4.78
C THR A 61 -15.06 10.70 4.28
N GLN A 62 -15.37 11.84 3.65
CA GLN A 62 -16.71 12.11 3.11
C GLN A 62 -17.08 11.12 2.01
N TRP A 63 -16.16 10.83 1.10
CA TRP A 63 -16.37 9.81 0.06
C TRP A 63 -16.56 8.42 0.67
N TRP A 64 -15.73 8.03 1.63
CA TRP A 64 -15.76 6.71 2.26
C TRP A 64 -17.09 6.44 2.98
N VAL A 65 -17.62 7.44 3.67
CA VAL A 65 -18.94 7.38 4.32
C VAL A 65 -20.05 7.33 3.27
N LYS A 66 -20.00 8.18 2.24
CA LYS A 66 -21.00 8.21 1.17
C LYS A 66 -21.05 6.90 0.37
N ALA A 67 -19.90 6.26 0.16
CA ALA A 67 -19.78 4.96 -0.51
C ALA A 67 -20.27 3.78 0.35
N GLY A 68 -20.64 4.02 1.62
CA GLY A 68 -21.22 3.01 2.50
C GLY A 68 -20.20 2.11 3.20
N PHE A 69 -18.93 2.51 3.25
CA PHE A 69 -17.86 1.73 3.90
C PHE A 69 -17.69 2.02 5.40
N TYR A 70 -18.42 3.00 5.93
CA TYR A 70 -18.53 3.29 7.37
C TYR A 70 -19.93 2.87 7.86
N PRO A 71 -20.11 2.33 9.08
CA PRO A 71 -19.18 2.29 10.22
C PRO A 71 -18.28 1.06 10.31
N GLN A 72 -18.23 0.21 9.27
CA GLN A 72 -17.45 -1.02 9.33
C GLN A 72 -15.94 -0.73 9.32
N THR A 73 -15.20 -1.46 10.16
CA THR A 73 -13.73 -1.50 10.07
C THR A 73 -13.31 -2.59 9.10
N HIS A 74 -12.43 -2.25 8.17
CA HIS A 74 -11.92 -3.13 7.12
C HIS A 74 -10.50 -3.57 7.44
N ASN A 75 -10.17 -4.82 7.10
CA ASN A 75 -8.78 -5.28 7.13
C ASN A 75 -7.98 -4.66 5.97
N ALA A 76 -6.65 -4.82 5.98
CA ALA A 76 -5.77 -4.25 4.95
C ALA A 76 -6.20 -4.61 3.50
N LYS A 77 -6.71 -5.84 3.27
CA LYS A 77 -7.19 -6.23 1.92
C LYS A 77 -8.43 -5.45 1.51
N GLY A 78 -9.36 -5.24 2.45
CA GLY A 78 -10.54 -4.41 2.25
C GLY A 78 -10.18 -2.95 2.02
N VAL A 79 -9.28 -2.39 2.85
CA VAL A 79 -8.78 -1.01 2.68
C VAL A 79 -8.14 -0.82 1.31
N ALA A 80 -7.31 -1.77 0.85
CA ALA A 80 -6.72 -1.71 -0.49
C ALA A 80 -7.79 -1.69 -1.60
N ALA A 81 -8.84 -2.50 -1.48
CA ALA A 81 -9.94 -2.51 -2.45
C ALA A 81 -10.75 -1.20 -2.41
N ILE A 82 -10.95 -0.61 -1.23
CA ILE A 82 -11.64 0.67 -1.08
C ILE A 82 -10.81 1.81 -1.66
N LEU A 83 -9.50 1.85 -1.38
CA LEU A 83 -8.58 2.84 -1.96
C LEU A 83 -8.52 2.73 -3.48
N LYS A 84 -8.52 1.50 -4.03
CA LYS A 84 -8.67 1.29 -5.47
C LYS A 84 -9.93 1.96 -6.00
N GLN A 85 -11.09 1.70 -5.39
CA GLN A 85 -12.35 2.31 -5.83
C GLN A 85 -12.31 3.84 -5.74
N PHE A 86 -11.73 4.38 -4.66
CA PHE A 86 -11.53 5.83 -4.52
C PHE A 86 -10.68 6.42 -5.65
N ILE A 87 -9.57 5.76 -6.00
CA ILE A 87 -8.70 6.14 -7.12
C ILE A 87 -9.49 6.14 -8.43
N GLU A 88 -10.22 5.07 -8.71
CA GLU A 88 -10.97 4.90 -9.97
C GLU A 88 -12.08 5.93 -10.15
N GLU A 89 -12.74 6.34 -9.06
CA GLU A 89 -13.84 7.31 -9.13
C GLU A 89 -13.35 8.78 -9.16
N ASN A 90 -12.19 9.09 -8.55
CA ASN A 90 -11.78 10.48 -8.30
C ASN A 90 -10.51 10.90 -9.06
N TYR A 91 -9.71 9.95 -9.57
CA TYR A 91 -8.40 10.22 -10.18
C TYR A 91 -8.25 9.47 -11.51
N VAL A 92 -9.23 9.57 -12.40
CA VAL A 92 -9.28 8.83 -13.68
C VAL A 92 -8.03 9.05 -14.53
N GLU A 93 -7.51 10.28 -14.59
CA GLU A 93 -6.33 10.62 -15.39
C GLU A 93 -5.04 10.00 -14.83
N GLN A 94 -4.90 9.97 -13.49
CA GLN A 94 -3.72 9.45 -12.79
C GLN A 94 -3.90 8.01 -12.30
N GLN A 95 -5.02 7.36 -12.63
CA GLN A 95 -5.41 6.05 -12.07
C GLN A 95 -4.32 5.00 -12.25
N THR A 96 -3.67 4.97 -13.42
CA THR A 96 -2.66 3.96 -13.73
C THR A 96 -1.45 4.08 -12.80
N GLU A 97 -0.97 5.30 -12.58
CA GLU A 97 0.14 5.59 -11.65
C GLU A 97 -0.26 5.29 -10.20
N LEU A 98 -1.42 5.77 -9.76
CA LEU A 98 -1.88 5.59 -8.38
C LEU A 98 -2.15 4.12 -8.02
N LEU A 99 -2.69 3.34 -8.96
CA LEU A 99 -2.90 1.90 -8.77
C LEU A 99 -1.58 1.13 -8.74
N GLU A 100 -0.57 1.58 -9.48
CA GLU A 100 0.78 1.00 -9.44
C GLU A 100 1.45 1.25 -8.07
N ILE A 101 1.27 2.44 -7.50
CA ILE A 101 1.75 2.77 -6.15
C ILE A 101 0.98 1.97 -5.09
N LEU A 102 -0.34 1.80 -5.26
CA LEU A 102 -1.15 0.93 -4.39
C LEU A 102 -0.68 -0.52 -4.44
N ARG A 103 -0.34 -1.02 -5.63
CA ARG A 103 0.24 -2.35 -5.79
C ARG A 103 1.53 -2.51 -5.01
N PHE A 104 2.35 -1.46 -4.97
CA PHE A 104 3.60 -1.44 -4.22
C PHE A 104 3.38 -1.53 -2.70
N ASP A 105 2.46 -0.74 -2.14
CA ASP A 105 2.08 -0.84 -0.72
C ASP A 105 1.57 -2.26 -0.41
N VAL A 106 0.69 -2.81 -1.26
CA VAL A 106 0.16 -4.18 -1.10
C VAL A 106 1.27 -5.24 -1.16
N PHE A 107 2.25 -5.05 -2.05
CA PHE A 107 3.40 -5.95 -2.16
C PHE A 107 4.22 -6.02 -0.87
N CYS A 108 4.46 -4.85 -0.26
CA CYS A 108 5.24 -4.71 0.98
C CYS A 108 4.50 -5.25 2.21
N GLU A 109 3.21 -4.90 2.32
CA GLU A 109 2.47 -4.97 3.60
C GLU A 109 1.49 -6.15 3.67
N ILE A 110 1.13 -6.75 2.53
CA ILE A 110 0.18 -7.87 2.48
C ILE A 110 0.82 -9.09 1.77
N PRO A 111 1.65 -9.87 2.51
CA PRO A 111 2.36 -11.01 1.94
C PRO A 111 1.43 -12.01 1.26
N GLN A 112 1.85 -12.52 0.10
CA GLN A 112 1.16 -13.56 -0.68
C GLN A 112 -0.25 -13.21 -1.20
N TRP A 113 -0.80 -12.04 -0.86
CA TRP A 113 -2.06 -11.60 -1.44
C TRP A 113 -1.79 -10.90 -2.77
N ARG A 114 -2.24 -11.54 -3.85
CA ARG A 114 -2.01 -11.09 -5.22
C ARG A 114 -3.32 -11.08 -6.01
N PRO A 115 -4.23 -10.11 -5.75
CA PRO A 115 -5.50 -10.08 -6.47
C PRO A 115 -5.30 -9.71 -7.94
N GLU A 116 -6.07 -10.31 -8.84
CA GLU A 116 -5.94 -10.14 -10.30
C GLU A 116 -6.06 -8.67 -10.74
N TRP A 117 -6.91 -7.89 -10.06
CA TRP A 117 -7.15 -6.48 -10.39
C TRP A 117 -5.93 -5.57 -10.16
N LEU A 118 -4.89 -6.03 -9.46
CA LEU A 118 -3.61 -5.33 -9.36
C LEU A 118 -2.64 -5.66 -10.50
N LYS A 119 -2.96 -6.56 -11.44
CA LYS A 119 -2.12 -6.83 -12.63
C LYS A 119 -0.65 -7.16 -12.31
N TRP A 120 -0.42 -8.09 -11.39
CA TRP A 120 0.91 -8.56 -11.01
C TRP A 120 1.71 -9.08 -12.21
N GLN A 121 3.02 -8.85 -12.21
CA GLN A 121 3.91 -9.21 -13.32
C GLN A 121 4.63 -10.54 -13.05
N THR A 122 4.22 -11.29 -12.01
CA THR A 122 4.88 -12.50 -11.51
C THR A 122 5.16 -13.54 -12.61
N GLU A 123 4.24 -13.74 -13.54
CA GLU A 123 4.42 -14.68 -14.66
C GLU A 123 5.40 -14.15 -15.71
N GLU A 124 5.28 -12.86 -16.08
CA GLU A 124 6.13 -12.21 -17.06
C GLU A 124 7.61 -12.19 -16.64
N ILE A 125 7.86 -12.03 -15.34
CA ILE A 125 9.22 -11.94 -14.80
C ILE A 125 9.81 -13.28 -14.36
N PHE A 126 9.05 -14.38 -14.47
CA PHE A 126 9.42 -15.67 -13.88
C PHE A 126 10.80 -16.16 -14.34
N ASP A 127 11.09 -16.10 -15.64
CA ASP A 127 12.36 -16.56 -16.20
C ASP A 127 13.53 -15.68 -15.78
N ALA A 128 13.35 -14.35 -15.80
CA ALA A 128 14.38 -13.39 -15.39
C ALA A 128 14.71 -13.53 -13.90
N VAL A 129 13.69 -13.63 -13.05
CA VAL A 129 13.85 -13.85 -11.60
C VAL A 129 14.46 -15.22 -11.31
N SER A 130 14.04 -16.26 -12.04
CA SER A 130 14.62 -17.60 -11.90
C SER A 130 16.09 -17.64 -12.29
N ALA A 131 16.48 -16.94 -13.36
CA ALA A 131 17.87 -16.80 -13.77
C ALA A 131 18.70 -16.03 -12.73
N PHE A 132 18.14 -14.96 -12.15
CA PHE A 132 18.77 -14.22 -11.06
C PHE A 132 19.09 -15.13 -9.86
N TRP A 133 18.12 -15.92 -9.38
CA TRP A 133 18.32 -16.80 -8.22
C TRP A 133 19.31 -17.96 -8.43
N ARG A 134 19.50 -18.38 -9.68
CA ARG A 134 20.48 -19.42 -10.07
C ARG A 134 21.91 -18.87 -10.13
N ASP A 135 22.08 -17.57 -10.30
CA ASP A 135 23.38 -16.90 -10.31
C ASP A 135 23.79 -16.50 -8.88
N GLU A 136 24.35 -17.47 -8.13
CA GLU A 136 24.73 -17.25 -6.74
C GLU A 136 25.71 -16.08 -6.54
N GLU A 137 26.62 -15.85 -7.50
CA GLU A 137 27.58 -14.74 -7.41
C GLU A 137 26.88 -13.38 -7.47
N LYS A 138 25.87 -13.22 -8.34
CA LYS A 138 25.05 -12.02 -8.38
C LYS A 138 24.21 -11.85 -7.13
N VAL A 139 23.54 -12.92 -6.68
CA VAL A 139 22.67 -12.85 -5.49
C VAL A 139 23.46 -12.48 -4.23
N ARG A 140 24.68 -13.03 -4.07
CA ARG A 140 25.54 -12.73 -2.91
C ARG A 140 25.96 -11.26 -2.79
N ARG A 141 25.86 -10.47 -3.86
CA ARG A 141 26.06 -9.01 -3.78
C ARG A 141 24.97 -8.32 -2.97
N TYR A 142 23.76 -8.88 -2.95
CA TYR A 142 22.60 -8.34 -2.24
C TYR A 142 22.35 -9.08 -0.92
N ILE A 143 22.57 -10.39 -0.91
CA ILE A 143 22.38 -11.27 0.25
C ILE A 143 23.69 -12.03 0.50
N PRO A 144 24.66 -11.47 1.25
CA PRO A 144 26.01 -12.05 1.38
C PRO A 144 26.04 -13.49 1.90
N ALA A 145 25.10 -13.85 2.77
CA ALA A 145 24.95 -15.19 3.33
C ALA A 145 24.04 -16.11 2.48
N TYR A 146 23.72 -15.72 1.23
CA TYR A 146 22.83 -16.49 0.39
C TYR A 146 23.42 -17.85 0.03
N LYS A 147 22.60 -18.87 0.30
CA LYS A 147 22.78 -20.24 -0.15
C LYS A 147 21.43 -20.76 -0.60
N PHE A 148 21.34 -21.25 -1.83
CA PHE A 148 20.09 -21.80 -2.32
C PHE A 148 19.65 -22.98 -1.43
N SER A 149 18.44 -22.88 -0.89
CA SER A 149 17.83 -23.94 -0.08
C SER A 149 16.60 -24.51 -0.76
N SER A 150 15.57 -23.69 -0.95
CA SER A 150 14.34 -24.05 -1.65
C SER A 150 13.65 -22.81 -2.21
N TRP A 151 13.02 -22.96 -3.38
CA TRP A 151 12.19 -21.93 -3.99
C TRP A 151 11.12 -21.39 -3.03
N ARG A 152 10.49 -22.27 -2.25
CA ARG A 152 9.49 -21.88 -1.26
C ARG A 152 10.03 -20.93 -0.20
N GLN A 153 11.24 -21.17 0.31
CA GLN A 153 11.86 -20.27 1.30
C GLN A 153 12.29 -18.96 0.65
N ILE A 154 12.83 -19.02 -0.57
CA ILE A 154 13.23 -17.83 -1.33
C ILE A 154 12.02 -16.94 -1.59
N HIS A 155 10.92 -17.44 -2.16
CA HIS A 155 9.74 -16.62 -2.43
C HIS A 155 9.04 -16.10 -1.16
N LYS A 156 9.23 -16.77 -0.02
CA LYS A 156 8.70 -16.31 1.27
C LYS A 156 9.54 -15.17 1.86
N LEU A 157 10.86 -15.32 1.86
CA LEU A 157 11.78 -14.36 2.49
C LEU A 157 12.15 -13.21 1.57
N TYR A 158 12.26 -13.50 0.27
CA TYR A 158 12.74 -12.62 -0.77
C TYR A 158 11.78 -12.56 -1.97
N PRO A 159 10.52 -12.14 -1.79
CA PRO A 159 9.63 -11.93 -2.92
C PRO A 159 10.23 -10.83 -3.82
N ILE A 160 10.16 -11.05 -5.13
CA ILE A 160 10.58 -10.10 -6.17
C ILE A 160 9.36 -9.80 -7.04
N GLU A 161 9.19 -8.52 -7.39
CA GLU A 161 8.16 -8.06 -8.31
C GLU A 161 8.71 -6.93 -9.19
N LEU A 162 8.14 -6.77 -10.38
CA LEU A 162 8.44 -5.66 -11.28
C LEU A 162 7.38 -4.57 -11.12
N PHE A 163 7.83 -3.33 -11.01
CA PHE A 163 7.00 -2.12 -11.01
C PHE A 163 7.35 -1.25 -12.22
N LYS A 164 6.34 -0.59 -12.79
CA LYS A 164 6.42 0.32 -13.96
C LYS A 164 6.41 1.79 -13.57
N ALA A 165 6.37 2.08 -12.27
CA ALA A 165 6.52 3.41 -11.72
C ALA A 165 7.31 3.36 -10.41
N ASP A 166 8.10 4.39 -10.16
CA ASP A 166 8.75 4.59 -8.86
C ASP A 166 7.70 4.96 -7.80
N TRP A 167 7.65 4.18 -6.72
CA TRP A 167 6.61 4.31 -5.69
C TRP A 167 6.70 5.59 -4.86
N GLU A 168 7.84 6.29 -4.88
CA GLU A 168 7.99 7.56 -4.17
C GLU A 168 7.57 8.74 -5.03
N THR A 169 7.99 8.75 -6.29
CA THR A 169 7.86 9.89 -7.20
C THR A 169 6.67 9.76 -8.16
N GLY A 170 6.26 8.54 -8.50
CA GLY A 170 5.26 8.27 -9.54
C GLY A 170 5.82 8.25 -10.96
N ASN A 171 7.13 8.51 -11.13
CA ASN A 171 7.75 8.53 -12.45
C ASN A 171 7.73 7.15 -13.09
N ALA A 172 7.39 7.08 -14.37
CA ALA A 172 7.40 5.85 -15.14
C ALA A 172 8.84 5.32 -15.30
N GLU A 173 9.12 4.18 -14.69
CA GLU A 173 10.41 3.49 -14.72
C GLU A 173 10.16 2.01 -14.42
N GLU A 174 10.86 1.12 -15.13
CA GLU A 174 10.82 -0.32 -14.84
C GLU A 174 11.81 -0.66 -13.73
N ILE A 175 11.30 -1.06 -12.57
CA ILE A 175 12.10 -1.32 -11.37
C ILE A 175 11.76 -2.69 -10.82
N PHE A 176 12.77 -3.56 -10.74
CA PHE A 176 12.67 -4.79 -9.97
C PHE A 176 12.89 -4.50 -8.49
N VAL A 177 11.94 -4.91 -7.66
CA VAL A 177 11.99 -4.71 -6.21
C VAL A 177 11.98 -6.06 -5.53
N MET A 178 12.99 -6.28 -4.68
CA MET A 178 13.06 -7.40 -3.76
C MET A 178 12.81 -6.91 -2.34
N LEU A 179 11.93 -7.61 -1.61
CA LEU A 179 11.83 -7.44 -0.15
C LEU A 179 12.83 -8.37 0.52
N ASP A 180 13.59 -7.90 1.50
CA ASP A 180 14.32 -8.76 2.43
C ASP A 180 13.53 -8.85 3.74
N ASN A 181 12.81 -9.96 3.91
CA ASN A 181 12.05 -10.29 5.12
C ASN A 181 12.81 -11.25 6.05
N SER A 182 14.12 -11.42 5.87
CA SER A 182 14.92 -12.36 6.67
C SER A 182 15.31 -11.82 8.05
N GLY A 183 15.37 -10.50 8.19
CA GLY A 183 15.70 -9.80 9.44
C GLY A 183 14.47 -9.31 10.22
N GLU A 184 14.73 -8.60 11.32
CA GLU A 184 13.67 -7.98 12.14
C GLU A 184 12.95 -6.83 11.43
N GLN A 185 13.64 -6.16 10.51
CA GLN A 185 13.09 -5.08 9.69
C GLN A 185 13.12 -5.47 8.22
N GLN A 186 12.00 -5.27 7.52
CA GLN A 186 11.92 -5.43 6.08
C GLN A 186 12.82 -4.40 5.39
N LYS A 187 13.64 -4.84 4.42
CA LYS A 187 14.42 -3.95 3.57
C LYS A 187 13.94 -4.01 2.13
N LEU A 188 13.98 -2.86 1.46
CA LEU A 188 13.66 -2.72 0.04
C LEU A 188 14.95 -2.67 -0.76
N ILE A 189 15.09 -3.55 -1.74
CA ILE A 189 16.28 -3.65 -2.59
C ILE A 189 15.85 -3.51 -4.05
N LYS A 190 16.33 -2.46 -4.72
CA LYS A 190 16.22 -2.31 -6.18
C LYS A 190 17.23 -3.25 -6.85
N LEU A 191 16.77 -4.11 -7.75
CA LEU A 191 17.61 -5.07 -8.47
C LEU A 191 17.87 -4.61 -9.92
N PRO A 192 19.10 -4.73 -10.44
CA PRO A 192 19.43 -4.44 -11.83
C PRO A 192 19.13 -5.66 -12.71
N ILE A 193 17.88 -6.13 -12.69
CA ILE A 193 17.44 -7.20 -13.60
C ILE A 193 16.98 -6.53 -14.88
N GLU A 194 17.56 -6.93 -16.01
CA GLU A 194 17.12 -6.50 -17.34
C GLU A 194 16.05 -7.46 -17.84
N VAL A 195 14.90 -6.95 -18.28
CA VAL A 195 13.95 -7.71 -19.09
C VAL A 195 14.51 -7.76 -20.51
N LYS A 196 14.73 -8.95 -21.05
CA LYS A 196 15.16 -9.14 -22.45
C LYS A 196 14.01 -9.01 -23.43
#